data_AF-A0A5R9NYY2-F1
#
_entry.id   AF-A0A5R9NYY2-F1
#
_cell.length_a   1.000
_cell.length_b   1.000
_cell.length_c   1.000
_cell.angle_alpha   90.00
_cell.angle_beta   90.00
_cell.angle_gamma   90.00
#
_symmetry.space_group_name_H-M   'P 1'
#
loop_
_entity.id
_entity.type
_entity.pdbx_description
1 polymer ?
#
loop_
_entity_poly.entity_id
_entity_poly.type
_entity_poly.pdbx_seq_one_letter_code
_entity_poly.pdbx_strand_id
1 'polypeptide(L)'
;MVDFKKLAEEHYNNATPEERERIDAYRAREAKLDETRRDIAATFTNLEERHIDQGAGRKPKYDLYPTRVTSKTIEMRIEDRTSFDGKPYEVLQFIGAVTGHEAFPLREDFIEGLTKTSETEEEDIFSICWGSAKYNRCDVSKSAVAEYLREVRPELFADAPAPAL
;
A
#
# COMPACT_ATOMS: atom_id res chain seq x y z
N MET A 1 23.07 -14.66 -26.18
CA MET A 1 22.11 -13.95 -25.32
C MET A 1 20.79 -14.69 -25.46
N VAL A 2 20.18 -15.15 -24.36
CA VAL A 2 18.91 -15.89 -24.42
C VAL A 2 17.78 -14.91 -24.76
N ASP A 3 16.98 -15.23 -25.77
CA ASP A 3 15.76 -14.47 -26.05
C ASP A 3 14.63 -15.01 -25.17
N PHE A 4 14.38 -14.30 -24.06
CA PHE A 4 13.36 -14.70 -23.10
C PHE A 4 11.93 -14.61 -23.65
N LYS A 5 11.67 -13.78 -24.68
CA LYS A 5 10.35 -13.71 -25.32
C LYS A 5 10.11 -15.00 -26.10
N LYS A 6 11.08 -15.39 -26.92
CA LYS A 6 11.01 -16.64 -27.69
C LYS A 6 10.90 -17.87 -26.77
N LEU A 7 11.66 -17.90 -25.67
CA LEU A 7 11.60 -18.98 -24.68
C LEU A 7 10.22 -19.05 -24.00
N ALA A 8 9.61 -17.90 -23.68
CA ALA A 8 8.29 -17.85 -23.07
C ALA A 8 7.17 -18.28 -24.04
N GLU A 9 7.28 -17.93 -25.33
CA GLU A 9 6.37 -18.39 -26.38
C GLU A 9 6.48 -19.90 -26.59
N GLU A 10 7.71 -20.43 -26.67
CA GLU A 10 7.94 -21.88 -26.79
C GLU A 10 7.40 -22.65 -25.57
N HIS A 11 7.57 -22.11 -24.35
CA HIS A 11 7.01 -22.71 -23.14
C HIS A 11 5.47 -22.71 -23.16
N TYR A 12 4.83 -21.60 -23.56
CA TYR A 12 3.37 -21.53 -23.67
C TYR A 12 2.82 -22.50 -24.73
N ASN A 13 3.48 -22.58 -25.89
CA ASN A 13 3.07 -23.47 -26.98
C ASN A 13 3.20 -24.96 -26.61
N ASN A 14 4.11 -25.33 -25.72
CA ASN A 14 4.30 -26.70 -25.27
C ASN A 14 3.56 -27.05 -23.96
N ALA A 15 2.95 -26.06 -23.29
CA ALA A 15 2.21 -26.24 -22.04
C ALA A 15 0.89 -26.99 -22.25
N THR A 16 0.42 -27.70 -21.22
CA THR A 16 -0.91 -28.33 -21.22
C THR A 16 -2.02 -27.26 -21.20
N PRO A 17 -3.28 -27.60 -21.53
CA PRO A 17 -4.40 -26.65 -21.42
C PRO A 17 -4.52 -26.00 -20.04
N GLU A 18 -4.36 -26.77 -18.96
CA GLU A 18 -4.44 -26.27 -17.58
C GLU A 18 -3.26 -25.34 -17.22
N GLU A 19 -2.07 -25.61 -17.76
CA GLU A 19 -0.91 -24.74 -17.58
C GLU A 19 -1.06 -23.43 -18.35
N ARG A 20 -1.60 -23.48 -19.58
CA ARG A 20 -1.92 -22.28 -20.35
C ARG A 20 -2.96 -21.42 -19.64
N GLU A 21 -4.01 -22.02 -19.11
CA GLU A 21 -5.03 -21.30 -18.33
C GLU A 21 -4.40 -20.58 -17.12
N ARG A 22 -3.48 -21.23 -16.40
CA ARG A 22 -2.74 -20.58 -15.30
C ARG A 22 -1.83 -19.44 -15.79
N ILE A 23 -1.15 -19.63 -16.92
CA ILE A 23 -0.28 -18.60 -17.51
C ILE A 23 -1.12 -17.41 -17.97
N ASP A 24 -2.26 -17.64 -18.60
CA ASP A 24 -3.16 -16.58 -19.08
C ASP A 24 -3.81 -15.84 -17.90
N ALA A 25 -4.25 -16.56 -16.86
CA ALA A 25 -4.73 -15.94 -15.62
C ALA A 25 -3.64 -15.10 -14.95
N TYR A 26 -2.40 -15.58 -14.91
CA TYR A 26 -1.27 -14.82 -14.39
C TYR A 26 -0.99 -13.56 -15.22
N ARG A 27 -0.95 -13.67 -16.56
CA ARG A 27 -0.73 -12.54 -17.48
C ARG A 27 -1.85 -11.50 -17.36
N ALA A 28 -3.10 -11.93 -17.28
CA ALA A 28 -4.24 -11.04 -17.08
C ALA A 28 -4.14 -10.30 -15.74
N ARG A 29 -3.72 -10.98 -14.67
CA ARG A 29 -3.47 -10.35 -13.38
C ARG A 29 -2.35 -9.32 -13.46
N GLU A 30 -1.19 -9.67 -14.02
CA GLU A 30 -0.06 -8.72 -14.15
C GLU A 30 -0.43 -7.50 -15.00
N ALA A 31 -1.19 -7.68 -16.09
CA ALA A 31 -1.69 -6.57 -16.90
C ALA A 31 -2.55 -5.60 -16.08
N LYS A 32 -3.47 -6.12 -15.25
CA LYS A 32 -4.26 -5.29 -14.33
C LYS A 32 -3.38 -4.56 -13.30
N LEU A 33 -2.35 -5.24 -12.77
CA LEU A 33 -1.43 -4.63 -11.82
C LEU A 33 -0.62 -3.50 -12.46
N ASP A 34 -0.17 -3.67 -13.70
CA ASP A 34 0.59 -2.66 -14.44
C ASP A 34 -0.22 -1.38 -14.70
N GLU A 35 -1.54 -1.49 -14.92
CA GLU A 35 -2.44 -0.34 -15.08
C GLU A 35 -2.48 0.56 -13.84
N THR A 36 -2.44 -0.08 -12.65
CA THR A 36 -2.55 0.63 -11.36
C THR A 36 -1.19 0.88 -10.70
N ARG A 37 -0.09 0.32 -11.22
CA ARG A 37 1.24 0.50 -10.63
C ARG A 37 1.69 1.97 -10.71
N ARG A 38 2.06 2.54 -9.57
CA ARG A 38 2.68 3.87 -9.46
C ARG A 38 3.76 3.89 -8.40
N ASP A 39 4.73 4.75 -8.61
CA ASP A 39 5.75 5.06 -7.63
C ASP A 39 5.24 6.13 -6.65
N ILE A 40 5.56 5.98 -5.36
CA ILE A 40 5.25 6.97 -4.32
C ILE A 40 6.46 7.20 -3.42
N ALA A 41 6.70 8.46 -3.07
CA ALA A 41 7.73 8.82 -2.10
C ALA A 41 7.29 8.40 -0.69
N ALA A 42 8.19 7.71 0.02
CA ALA A 42 7.96 7.26 1.38
C ALA A 42 9.12 7.66 2.30
N THR A 43 8.75 8.03 3.53
CA THR A 43 9.67 8.37 4.61
C THR A 43 9.77 7.21 5.59
N PHE A 44 11.00 6.83 5.92
CA PHE A 44 11.33 5.75 6.83
C PHE A 44 12.03 6.35 8.04
N THR A 45 11.41 6.17 9.20
CA THR A 45 11.90 6.72 10.46
C THR A 45 12.28 5.60 11.41
N ASN A 46 13.57 5.49 11.74
CA ASN A 46 14.04 4.64 12.83
C ASN A 46 13.54 5.22 14.16
N LEU A 47 12.94 4.37 14.98
CA LEU A 47 12.48 4.72 16.33
C LEU A 47 13.34 3.98 17.35
N GLU A 48 13.79 4.69 18.37
CA GLU A 48 14.45 4.09 19.54
C GLU A 48 13.65 4.33 20.80
N GLU A 49 13.77 3.41 21.76
CA GLU A 49 13.20 3.58 23.09
C GLU A 49 14.15 4.36 23.97
N ARG A 50 13.64 5.42 24.61
CA ARG A 50 14.29 6.04 25.75
C ARG A 50 13.48 5.80 27.02
N HIS A 51 14.21 5.61 28.10
CA HIS A 51 13.62 5.49 29.42
C HIS A 51 13.17 6.87 29.92
N ILE A 52 11.90 6.99 30.32
CA ILE A 52 11.37 8.16 31.01
C ILE A 52 11.20 7.81 32.49
N ASP A 53 11.96 8.51 33.35
CA ASP A 53 11.75 8.44 34.78
C ASP A 53 10.39 9.06 35.15
N GLN A 54 9.55 8.26 35.80
CA GLN A 54 8.19 8.63 36.21
C GLN A 54 8.15 9.08 37.69
N GLY A 55 9.29 9.08 38.38
CA GLY A 55 9.38 9.33 39.82
C GLY A 55 9.21 8.06 40.68
N ALA A 56 9.53 8.19 41.96
CA ALA A 56 9.57 7.07 42.90
C ALA A 56 8.22 6.33 43.01
N GLY A 57 8.27 4.99 42.90
CA GLY A 57 7.10 4.11 43.05
C GLY A 57 6.27 3.89 41.79
N ARG A 58 6.63 4.52 40.65
CA ARG A 58 5.98 4.28 39.35
C ARG A 58 6.82 3.36 38.47
N LYS A 59 6.16 2.56 37.64
CA LYS A 59 6.85 1.72 36.65
C LYS A 59 7.52 2.62 35.59
N PRO A 60 8.74 2.26 35.14
CA PRO A 60 9.36 2.83 33.94
C PRO A 60 8.38 2.96 32.78
N LYS A 61 8.36 4.13 32.14
CA LYS A 61 7.67 4.32 30.87
C LYS A 61 8.71 4.47 29.77
N TYR A 62 8.52 3.77 28.67
CA TYR A 62 9.31 3.93 27.47
C TYR A 62 8.61 4.91 26.53
N ASP A 63 9.40 5.75 25.90
CA ASP A 63 8.96 6.68 24.86
C ASP A 63 9.75 6.40 23.59
N LEU A 64 9.06 6.43 22.46
CA LEU A 64 9.69 6.23 21.15
C LEU A 64 10.09 7.60 20.62
N TYR A 65 11.35 7.74 20.22
CA TYR A 65 11.84 8.96 19.61
C TYR A 65 12.53 8.66 18.27
N PRO A 66 12.38 9.53 17.28
CA PRO A 66 13.01 9.36 15.97
C PRO A 66 14.52 9.57 16.08
N THR A 67 15.30 8.66 15.49
CA THR A 67 16.78 8.76 15.49
C THR A 67 17.37 8.95 14.11
N ARG A 68 16.75 8.35 13.09
CA ARG A 68 17.18 8.48 11.71
C ARG A 68 15.98 8.54 10.79
N VAL A 69 16.00 9.48 9.86
CA VAL A 69 14.98 9.64 8.82
C VAL A 69 15.65 9.44 7.47
N THR A 70 15.06 8.60 6.63
CA THR A 70 15.49 8.37 5.24
C THR A 70 14.29 8.35 4.32
N SER A 71 14.45 8.84 3.10
CA SER A 71 13.40 8.80 2.09
C SER A 71 13.79 7.86 0.96
N LYS A 72 12.82 7.10 0.46
CA LYS A 72 12.96 6.29 -0.76
C LYS A 72 11.63 6.20 -1.49
N THR A 73 11.69 5.90 -2.77
CA THR A 73 10.51 5.56 -3.56
C THR A 73 10.11 4.12 -3.29
N ILE A 74 8.81 3.90 -3.11
CA ILE A 74 8.20 2.58 -3.03
C ILE A 74 7.10 2.47 -4.09
N GLU A 75 6.65 1.26 -4.38
CA GLU A 75 5.56 1.03 -5.31
C GLU A 75 4.22 1.04 -4.56
N MET A 76 3.19 1.59 -5.17
CA MET A 76 1.79 1.40 -4.80
C MET A 76 1.01 0.84 -6.00
N ARG A 77 0.03 -0.01 -5.73
CA ARG A 77 -0.89 -0.58 -6.74
C ARG A 77 -2.18 -1.08 -6.11
N ILE A 78 -3.18 -1.41 -6.93
CA ILE A 78 -4.40 -2.04 -6.45
C ILE A 78 -4.36 -3.54 -6.75
N GLU A 79 -4.69 -4.36 -5.75
CA GLU A 79 -4.79 -5.81 -5.91
C GLU A 79 -6.18 -6.30 -5.53
N ASP A 80 -6.70 -7.26 -6.30
CA ASP A 80 -7.87 -8.04 -5.90
C ASP A 80 -7.48 -9.08 -4.86
N ARG A 81 -8.27 -9.17 -3.78
CA ARG A 81 -8.15 -10.21 -2.76
C ARG A 81 -9.49 -10.86 -2.52
N THR A 82 -9.42 -12.05 -1.95
CA THR A 82 -10.60 -12.81 -1.55
C THR A 82 -10.56 -12.98 -0.04
N SER A 83 -11.65 -12.63 0.63
CA SER A 83 -11.79 -12.83 2.07
C SER A 83 -11.95 -14.32 2.39
N PHE A 84 -11.88 -14.68 3.67
CA PHE A 84 -12.05 -16.06 4.10
C PHE A 84 -13.44 -16.63 3.73
N ASP A 85 -14.48 -15.78 3.69
CA ASP A 85 -15.83 -16.13 3.25
C ASP A 85 -16.02 -16.10 1.72
N GLY A 86 -14.93 -15.98 0.95
CA GLY A 86 -14.97 -16.08 -0.51
C GLY A 86 -15.41 -14.80 -1.23
N LYS A 87 -15.56 -13.67 -0.54
CA LYS A 87 -15.97 -12.40 -1.17
C LYS A 87 -14.76 -11.67 -1.75
N PRO A 88 -14.84 -11.22 -3.02
CA PRO A 88 -13.79 -10.38 -3.59
C PRO A 88 -13.82 -8.99 -2.94
N TYR A 89 -12.65 -8.43 -2.69
CA TYR A 89 -12.46 -7.05 -2.26
C TYR A 89 -11.11 -6.54 -2.78
N GLU A 90 -10.97 -5.23 -2.92
CA GLU A 90 -9.73 -4.64 -3.39
C GLU A 90 -8.93 -4.04 -2.24
N VAL A 91 -7.61 -4.09 -2.38
CA VAL A 91 -6.67 -3.45 -1.46
C VAL A 91 -5.77 -2.49 -2.20
N LEU A 92 -5.43 -1.38 -1.54
CA LEU A 92 -4.26 -0.59 -1.86
C LEU A 92 -3.03 -1.29 -1.27
N GLN A 93 -2.12 -1.72 -2.13
CA GLN A 93 -0.90 -2.41 -1.77
C GLN A 93 0.30 -1.48 -1.91
N PHE A 94 1.12 -1.38 -0.87
CA PHE A 94 2.43 -0.73 -0.88
C PHE A 94 3.53 -1.79 -0.87
N ILE A 95 4.51 -1.69 -1.78
CA ILE A 95 5.59 -2.66 -1.98
C ILE A 95 6.94 -1.97 -1.82
N GLY A 96 7.79 -2.54 -0.97
CA GLY A 96 9.03 -1.90 -0.51
C GLY A 96 8.88 -1.16 0.82
N ALA A 97 7.73 -1.29 1.48
CA ALA A 97 7.51 -0.88 2.87
C ALA A 97 8.39 -1.71 3.84
N VAL A 98 8.32 -1.42 5.14
CA VAL A 98 9.22 -2.01 6.15
C VAL A 98 9.08 -3.53 6.27
N THR A 99 7.85 -4.04 6.15
CA THR A 99 7.54 -5.48 6.12
C THR A 99 7.64 -6.09 4.72
N GLY A 100 8.04 -5.30 3.73
CA GLY A 100 8.02 -5.63 2.31
C GLY A 100 6.69 -5.29 1.64
N HIS A 101 5.56 -5.62 2.28
CA HIS A 101 4.21 -5.46 1.71
C HIS A 101 3.22 -4.96 2.77
N GLU A 102 2.67 -3.76 2.61
CA GLU A 102 1.59 -3.23 3.46
C GLU A 102 0.30 -3.09 2.65
N ALA A 103 -0.82 -3.59 3.15
CA ALA A 103 -2.07 -3.67 2.40
C ALA A 103 -3.24 -3.05 3.17
N PHE A 104 -3.99 -2.16 2.51
CA PHE A 104 -5.13 -1.46 3.10
C PHE A 104 -6.39 -1.72 2.27
N PRO A 105 -7.44 -2.32 2.85
CA PRO A 105 -8.72 -2.50 2.15
C PRO A 105 -9.30 -1.15 1.68
N LEU A 106 -9.71 -1.09 0.41
CA LEU A 106 -10.36 0.09 -0.18
C LEU A 106 -11.83 0.17 0.27
N ARG A 107 -12.03 0.45 1.56
CA ARG A 107 -13.34 0.61 2.20
C ARG A 107 -13.70 2.09 2.33
N GLU A 108 -14.98 2.37 2.50
CA GLU A 108 -15.52 3.73 2.68
C GLU A 108 -14.82 4.51 3.80
N ASP A 109 -14.56 3.87 4.96
CA ASP A 109 -13.87 4.49 6.10
C ASP A 109 -12.42 4.89 5.78
N PHE A 110 -11.74 4.06 4.98
CA PHE A 110 -10.39 4.34 4.51
C PHE A 110 -10.39 5.55 3.55
N ILE A 111 -11.32 5.57 2.59
CA ILE A 111 -11.44 6.67 1.62
C ILE A 111 -11.83 7.98 2.32
N GLU A 112 -12.78 7.95 3.25
CA GLU A 112 -13.16 9.11 4.05
C GLU A 112 -11.93 9.67 4.80
N GLY A 113 -11.12 8.79 5.40
CA GLY A 113 -9.88 9.16 6.07
C GLY A 113 -8.88 9.89 5.15
N LEU A 114 -8.74 9.43 3.89
CA LEU A 114 -7.85 10.05 2.90
C LEU A 114 -8.38 11.42 2.41
N THR A 115 -9.69 11.60 2.33
CA THR A 115 -10.32 12.84 1.82
C THR A 115 -10.40 13.99 2.80
N LYS A 116 -10.13 13.74 4.09
CA LYS A 116 -10.08 14.81 5.10
C LYS A 116 -8.96 15.79 4.75
N THR A 117 -9.33 17.05 4.52
CA THR A 117 -8.40 18.14 4.24
C THR A 117 -7.32 18.18 5.31
N SER A 118 -6.07 18.11 4.89
CA SER A 118 -4.91 18.36 5.74
C SER A 118 -4.65 19.86 5.76
N GLU A 119 -4.68 20.50 6.93
CA GLU A 119 -4.32 21.92 7.07
C GLU A 119 -2.81 22.10 7.29
N THR A 120 -2.10 21.02 7.64
CA THR A 120 -0.65 20.98 7.85
C THR A 120 0.00 19.77 7.18
N GLU A 121 1.33 19.82 7.00
CA GLU A 121 2.10 18.67 6.50
C GLU A 121 2.01 17.46 7.43
N GLU A 122 1.95 17.66 8.75
CA GLU A 122 1.82 16.57 9.73
C GLU A 122 0.46 15.86 9.62
N GLU A 123 -0.61 16.60 9.32
CA GLU A 123 -1.95 16.04 9.08
C GLU A 123 -2.07 15.32 7.73
N ASP A 124 -1.13 15.56 6.81
CA ASP A 124 -1.04 14.85 5.54
C ASP A 124 -0.24 13.55 5.62
N ILE A 125 0.28 13.19 6.79
CA ILE A 125 1.03 11.95 6.95
C ILE A 125 0.08 10.77 7.07
N PHE A 126 0.23 9.80 6.15
CA PHE A 126 -0.37 8.49 6.27
C PHE A 126 0.70 7.44 6.63
N SER A 127 0.66 6.99 7.88
CA SER A 127 1.55 5.94 8.39
C SER A 127 1.13 4.56 7.88
N ILE A 128 1.73 4.08 6.79
CA ILE A 128 1.47 2.74 6.25
C ILE A 128 2.08 1.64 7.12
N CYS A 129 3.08 1.97 7.93
CA CYS A 129 3.59 1.11 8.99
C CYS A 129 3.88 1.98 10.21
N TRP A 130 3.18 1.75 11.32
CA TRP A 130 3.31 2.57 12.54
C TRP A 130 4.70 2.50 13.20
N GLY A 131 5.50 1.49 12.87
CA GLY A 131 6.83 1.27 13.44
C GLY A 131 6.81 0.80 14.89
N SER A 132 7.96 0.39 15.38
CA SER A 132 8.26 0.08 16.79
C SER A 132 9.77 0.27 17.01
N ALA A 133 10.27 0.03 18.22
CA ALA A 133 11.72 -0.01 18.46
C ALA A 133 12.48 -1.01 17.54
N LYS A 134 11.77 -2.02 17.01
CA LYS A 134 12.33 -3.06 16.15
C LYS A 134 12.17 -2.77 14.65
N TYR A 135 11.19 -1.98 14.26
CA TYR A 135 10.82 -1.76 12.86
C TYR A 135 10.62 -0.28 12.61
N ASN A 136 11.18 0.23 11.51
CA ASN A 136 10.99 1.62 11.14
C ASN A 136 9.50 1.95 11.00
N ARG A 137 9.14 3.17 11.35
CA ARG A 137 7.89 3.76 10.88
C ARG A 137 8.03 4.07 9.39
N CYS A 138 6.97 3.84 8.63
CA CYS A 138 6.91 4.13 7.21
C CYS A 138 5.68 4.97 6.90
N ASP A 139 5.94 6.13 6.31
CA ASP A 139 4.96 7.19 6.09
C ASP A 139 4.93 7.57 4.60
N VAL A 140 3.74 7.85 4.08
CA VAL A 140 3.52 8.42 2.76
C VAL A 140 2.60 9.64 2.87
N SER A 141 2.53 10.44 1.81
CA SER A 141 1.55 11.55 1.73
C SER A 141 0.14 11.00 1.49
N LYS A 142 -0.78 11.37 2.37
CA LYS A 142 -2.21 11.07 2.29
C LYS A 142 -2.82 11.70 1.05
N SER A 143 -2.50 12.96 0.77
CA SER A 143 -2.96 13.66 -0.44
C SER A 143 -2.46 12.98 -1.72
N ALA A 144 -1.19 12.56 -1.79
CA ALA A 144 -0.66 11.82 -2.94
C ALA A 144 -1.36 10.48 -3.16
N VAL A 145 -1.68 9.75 -2.08
CA VAL A 145 -2.48 8.51 -2.18
C VAL A 145 -3.90 8.80 -2.68
N ALA A 146 -4.53 9.87 -2.19
CA ALA A 146 -5.86 10.27 -2.64
C ALA A 146 -5.89 10.70 -4.11
N GLU A 147 -4.90 11.46 -4.58
CA GLU A 147 -4.75 11.85 -5.98
C GLU A 147 -4.60 10.64 -6.89
N TYR A 148 -3.72 9.70 -6.52
CA TYR A 148 -3.58 8.44 -7.22
C TYR A 148 -4.90 7.68 -7.32
N LEU A 149 -5.61 7.50 -6.20
CA LEU A 149 -6.89 6.79 -6.21
C LEU A 149 -7.97 7.53 -7.02
N ARG A 150 -7.96 8.87 -7.09
CA ARG A 150 -8.86 9.62 -7.98
C ARG A 150 -8.57 9.38 -9.46
N GLU A 151 -7.31 9.17 -9.83
CA GLU A 151 -6.92 8.84 -11.21
C GLU A 151 -7.38 7.43 -11.58
N VAL A 152 -7.04 6.44 -10.76
CA VAL A 152 -7.22 5.02 -11.13
C VAL A 152 -8.55 4.42 -10.69
N ARG A 153 -9.21 5.00 -9.68
CA ARG A 153 -10.50 4.58 -9.10
C ARG A 153 -11.40 5.76 -8.74
N PRO A 154 -11.75 6.62 -9.71
CA PRO A 154 -12.54 7.82 -9.46
C PRO A 154 -13.90 7.53 -8.82
N GLU A 155 -14.48 6.36 -9.04
CA GLU A 155 -15.76 5.95 -8.47
C GLU A 155 -15.74 5.82 -6.94
N LEU A 156 -14.56 5.70 -6.32
CA LEU A 156 -14.43 5.71 -4.85
C LEU A 156 -14.67 7.10 -4.25
N PHE A 157 -14.60 8.15 -5.06
CA PHE A 157 -14.73 9.56 -4.64
C PHE A 157 -15.99 10.23 -5.23
N ALA A 158 -16.76 9.53 -6.05
CA ALA A 158 -18.00 10.05 -6.58
C ALA A 158 -19.09 9.93 -5.50
N ASP A 159 -19.62 11.08 -5.06
CA ASP A 159 -20.81 11.12 -4.22
C ASP A 159 -21.97 10.35 -4.87
N ALA A 160 -22.79 9.74 -4.01
CA ALA A 160 -24.08 9.12 -4.28
C ALA A 160 -24.93 9.89 -5.34
N PRO A 161 -25.87 9.22 -6.04
CA PRO A 161 -26.40 9.69 -7.33
C PRO A 161 -26.93 11.12 -7.27
N ALA A 162 -26.65 11.88 -8.35
CA ALA A 162 -27.15 13.23 -8.56
C ALA A 162 -28.66 13.30 -8.24
N PRO A 163 -29.12 14.33 -7.50
CA PRO A 163 -30.54 14.49 -7.21
C PRO A 163 -31.32 14.52 -8.53
N ALA A 164 -32.33 13.66 -8.64
CA ALA A 164 -33.21 13.62 -9.81
C ALA A 164 -33.86 15.00 -9.99
N LEU A 165 -33.77 15.52 -11.23
CA LEU A 165 -34.46 16.74 -11.68
C LEU A 165 -35.98 16.55 -11.68
#